data_AF-C7GWL6-F1
#
_entry.id   AF-C7GWL6-F1
#
_cell.length_a   1.000
_cell.length_b   1.000
_cell.length_c   1.000
_cell.angle_alpha   90.00
_cell.angle_beta   90.00
_cell.angle_gamma   90.00
#
_symmetry.space_group_name_H-M   'P 1'
#
loop_
_entity.id
_entity.type
_entity.pdbx_description
1 polymer ?
#
loop_
_entity_poly.entity_id
_entity_poly.type
_entity_poly.pdbx_seq_one_letter_code
_entity_poly.pdbx_strand_id
1 'polypeptide(L)'
;MIRQLNYWSRKAYLIYPFQVFVGALLSIVVSSETLNHQKETCALLKSSNIFNVIFAYKANQLWPFLFFSLAFLQIYFHYLARMDILPLPISSTETSSSYLTYTNHWPLLKNRIISIMITQYACKFVLKYLLLFLNFQFIDHVFIWTGGECSSGSKTTSAEKCRLENGKWDGGFDISGHFCFLVSISMILWMELHLFSRFVQAEDMFWVVNKWVRACLAIVCAVLVIWICILWVTAIYYHTILEKVLGCLMGFICPVFIYHILPKIGILHNYLYL
;
A
#
# COMPACT_ATOMS: atom_id res chain seq x y z
N MET A 1 9.68 -18.99 1.42
CA MET A 1 8.68 -17.91 1.62
C MET A 1 9.33 -16.52 1.74
N ILE A 2 10.01 -16.16 2.85
CA ILE A 2 10.52 -14.78 3.07
C ILE A 2 11.51 -14.29 1.99
N ARG A 3 12.45 -15.14 1.55
CA ARG A 3 13.38 -14.79 0.45
C ARG A 3 12.64 -14.48 -0.87
N GLN A 4 11.65 -15.29 -1.21
CA GLN A 4 10.80 -15.06 -2.38
C GLN A 4 9.96 -13.78 -2.22
N LEU A 5 9.41 -13.55 -1.02
CA LEU A 5 8.64 -12.34 -0.72
C LEU A 5 9.48 -11.08 -0.94
N ASN A 6 10.74 -11.07 -0.49
CA ASN A 6 11.66 -9.96 -0.73
C ASN A 6 11.94 -9.74 -2.22
N TYR A 7 12.18 -10.83 -2.98
CA TYR A 7 12.40 -10.75 -4.42
C TYR A 7 11.19 -10.15 -5.16
N TRP A 8 9.98 -10.64 -4.89
CA TRP A 8 8.76 -10.18 -5.57
C TRP A 8 8.35 -8.77 -5.14
N SER A 9 8.37 -8.48 -3.84
CA SER A 9 8.02 -7.15 -3.33
C SER A 9 8.95 -6.05 -3.85
N ARG A 10 10.25 -6.35 -4.02
CA ARG A 10 11.21 -5.42 -4.64
C ARG A 10 10.82 -5.04 -6.07
N LYS A 11 10.19 -5.94 -6.82
CA LYS A 11 9.80 -5.74 -8.23
C LYS A 11 8.33 -5.35 -8.39
N ALA A 12 7.59 -5.15 -7.30
CA ALA A 12 6.15 -4.90 -7.35
C ALA A 12 5.78 -3.62 -8.11
N TYR A 13 6.67 -2.62 -8.15
CA TYR A 13 6.47 -1.38 -8.92
C TYR A 13 6.30 -1.62 -10.43
N LEU A 14 6.75 -2.76 -10.96
CA LEU A 14 6.59 -3.10 -12.38
C LEU A 14 5.23 -3.74 -12.69
N ILE A 15 4.50 -4.23 -11.67
CA ILE A 15 3.25 -4.97 -11.87
C ILE A 15 2.21 -4.06 -12.52
N TYR A 16 1.96 -2.88 -11.96
CA TYR A 16 0.86 -2.01 -12.41
C TYR A 16 1.09 -1.37 -13.78
N PRO A 17 2.30 -0.86 -14.13
CA PRO A 17 2.58 -0.40 -15.49
C PRO A 17 2.44 -1.53 -16.52
N PHE A 18 2.87 -2.74 -16.19
CA PHE A 18 2.69 -3.91 -17.05
C PHE A 18 1.21 -4.26 -17.25
N GLN A 19 0.39 -4.19 -16.19
CA GLN A 19 -1.06 -4.40 -16.30
C GLN A 19 -1.73 -3.38 -17.21
N VAL A 20 -1.37 -2.10 -17.08
CA VAL A 20 -1.91 -1.04 -17.95
C VAL A 20 -1.49 -1.28 -19.40
N PHE A 21 -0.23 -1.63 -19.65
CA PHE A 21 0.28 -1.88 -21.00
C PHE A 21 -0.43 -3.07 -21.67
N VAL A 22 -0.47 -4.23 -21.00
CA VAL A 22 -1.10 -5.43 -21.55
C VAL A 22 -2.61 -5.27 -21.65
N GLY A 23 -3.25 -4.65 -20.65
CA GLY A 23 -4.68 -4.34 -20.68
C GLY A 23 -5.04 -3.40 -21.83
N ALA A 24 -4.20 -2.38 -22.10
CA ALA A 24 -4.37 -1.49 -23.25
C ALA A 24 -4.25 -2.26 -24.57
N LEU A 25 -3.23 -3.12 -24.71
CA LEU A 25 -3.04 -3.93 -25.90
C LEU A 25 -4.24 -4.86 -26.15
N LEU A 26 -4.74 -5.54 -25.12
CA LEU A 26 -5.93 -6.39 -25.22
C LEU A 26 -7.19 -5.58 -25.56
N SER A 27 -7.35 -4.38 -24.99
CA SER A 27 -8.49 -3.50 -25.29
C SER A 27 -8.48 -2.95 -26.72
N ILE A 28 -7.33 -2.91 -27.38
CA ILE A 28 -7.20 -2.53 -28.79
C ILE A 28 -7.47 -3.74 -29.70
N VAL A 29 -6.96 -4.91 -29.33
CA VAL A 29 -7.10 -6.13 -30.13
C VAL A 29 -8.52 -6.68 -30.12
N VAL A 30 -9.21 -6.59 -28.97
CA VAL A 30 -10.58 -7.10 -28.81
C VAL A 30 -11.58 -5.98 -29.09
N SER A 31 -12.59 -6.24 -29.92
CA SER A 31 -13.63 -5.26 -30.22
C SER A 31 -14.39 -4.84 -28.96
N SER A 32 -14.81 -3.57 -28.91
CA SER A 32 -15.59 -3.02 -27.80
C SER A 32 -16.92 -3.76 -27.59
N GLU A 33 -17.54 -4.24 -28.67
CA GLU A 33 -18.78 -5.04 -28.62
C GLU A 33 -18.55 -6.38 -27.91
N THR A 34 -17.47 -7.09 -28.24
CA THR A 34 -17.11 -8.35 -27.59
C THR A 34 -16.82 -8.13 -26.10
N LEU A 35 -16.05 -7.09 -25.76
CA LEU A 35 -15.75 -6.77 -24.35
C LEU A 35 -17.02 -6.43 -23.56
N ASN A 36 -17.96 -5.70 -24.16
CA ASN A 36 -19.22 -5.36 -23.51
C ASN A 36 -20.11 -6.60 -23.32
N HIS A 37 -20.19 -7.47 -24.33
CA HIS A 37 -20.90 -8.74 -24.19
C HIS A 37 -20.33 -9.57 -23.04
N GLN A 38 -19.00 -9.71 -22.95
CA GLN A 38 -18.35 -10.44 -21.86
C GLN A 38 -18.65 -9.86 -20.47
N LYS A 39 -18.67 -8.53 -20.32
CA LYS A 39 -19.07 -7.88 -19.06
C LYS A 39 -20.50 -8.22 -18.65
N GLU A 40 -21.41 -8.28 -19.61
CA GLU A 40 -22.83 -8.54 -19.34
C GLU A 40 -23.11 -10.01 -19.01
N THR A 41 -22.42 -10.92 -19.69
CA THR A 41 -22.59 -12.37 -19.49
C THR A 41 -21.86 -12.89 -18.26
N CYS A 42 -20.65 -12.39 -17.98
CA CYS A 42 -19.84 -12.88 -16.87
C CYS A 42 -20.07 -12.07 -15.58
N ALA A 43 -20.71 -12.68 -14.59
CA ALA A 43 -20.97 -12.04 -13.29
C ALA A 43 -19.70 -11.56 -12.57
N LEU A 44 -18.55 -12.21 -12.80
CA LEU A 44 -17.28 -11.82 -12.17
C LEU A 44 -16.71 -10.51 -12.71
N LEU A 45 -17.03 -10.16 -13.97
CA LEU A 45 -16.53 -8.97 -14.64
C LEU A 45 -17.37 -7.72 -14.37
N LYS A 46 -18.59 -7.91 -13.83
CA LYS A 46 -19.49 -6.81 -13.47
C LYS A 46 -18.91 -6.00 -12.31
N SER A 47 -19.06 -4.69 -12.40
CA SER A 47 -18.69 -3.77 -11.31
C SER A 47 -19.47 -4.04 -10.01
N SER A 48 -20.62 -4.70 -10.08
CA SER A 48 -21.44 -5.13 -8.94
C SER A 48 -21.05 -6.49 -8.35
N ASN A 49 -19.98 -7.13 -8.84
CA ASN A 49 -19.49 -8.39 -8.28
C ASN A 49 -19.09 -8.23 -6.80
N ILE A 50 -19.41 -9.25 -6.00
CA ILE A 50 -19.10 -9.35 -4.57
C ILE A 50 -17.61 -9.04 -4.29
N PHE A 51 -16.69 -9.57 -5.11
CA PHE A 51 -15.26 -9.30 -4.93
C PHE A 51 -14.92 -7.81 -5.11
N ASN A 52 -15.49 -7.14 -6.11
CA ASN A 52 -15.27 -5.72 -6.34
C ASN A 52 -15.87 -4.88 -5.21
N VAL A 53 -17.08 -5.23 -4.76
CA VAL A 53 -17.76 -4.53 -3.66
C VAL A 53 -16.98 -4.65 -2.34
N ILE A 54 -16.50 -5.85 -2.01
CA ILE A 54 -15.77 -6.08 -0.76
C ILE A 54 -14.34 -5.54 -0.84
N PHE A 55 -13.59 -5.93 -1.87
CA PHE A 55 -12.15 -5.65 -1.90
C PHE A 55 -11.80 -4.31 -2.50
N ALA A 56 -12.65 -3.71 -3.35
CA ALA A 56 -12.36 -2.40 -3.91
C ALA A 56 -13.16 -1.27 -3.26
N TYR A 57 -14.49 -1.38 -3.14
CA TYR A 57 -15.28 -0.32 -2.50
C TYR A 57 -15.04 -0.22 -1.00
N LYS A 58 -14.87 -1.35 -0.30
CA LYS A 58 -14.49 -1.36 1.12
C LYS A 58 -12.98 -1.45 1.35
N ALA A 59 -12.14 -1.31 0.31
CA ALA A 59 -10.68 -1.43 0.47
C ALA A 59 -10.12 -0.42 1.49
N ASN A 60 -10.71 0.78 1.56
CA ASN A 60 -10.26 1.82 2.49
C ASN A 60 -10.48 1.44 3.96
N GLN A 61 -11.48 0.60 4.22
CA GLN A 61 -11.79 0.05 5.54
C GLN A 61 -10.97 -1.21 5.84
N LEU A 62 -10.68 -2.02 4.81
CA LEU A 62 -9.86 -3.23 4.93
C LEU A 62 -8.36 -2.92 5.15
N TRP A 63 -7.85 -1.92 4.44
CA TRP A 63 -6.42 -1.60 4.40
C TRP A 63 -5.77 -1.32 5.76
N PRO A 64 -6.40 -0.57 6.70
CA PRO A 64 -5.85 -0.36 8.04
C PRO A 64 -5.51 -1.66 8.77
N PHE A 65 -6.36 -2.68 8.68
CA PHE A 65 -6.11 -3.97 9.33
C PHE A 65 -4.85 -4.65 8.77
N LEU A 66 -4.68 -4.62 7.45
CA LEU A 66 -3.49 -5.16 6.79
C LEU A 66 -2.23 -4.37 7.16
N PHE A 67 -2.31 -3.05 7.08
CA PHE A 67 -1.20 -2.15 7.39
C PHE A 67 -0.75 -2.27 8.85
N PHE A 68 -1.67 -2.22 9.80
CA PHE A 68 -1.33 -2.34 11.22
C PHE A 68 -0.86 -3.75 11.60
N SER A 69 -1.33 -4.80 10.92
CA SER A 69 -0.78 -6.14 11.13
C SER A 69 0.69 -6.24 10.70
N LEU A 70 1.06 -5.64 9.56
CA LEU A 70 2.46 -5.54 9.13
C LEU A 70 3.28 -4.64 10.05
N ALA A 71 2.74 -3.49 10.48
CA ALA A 71 3.40 -2.60 11.43
C ALA A 71 3.69 -3.31 12.76
N PHE A 72 2.72 -4.07 13.27
CA PHE A 72 2.90 -4.88 14.46
C PHE A 72 4.00 -5.93 14.27
N LEU A 73 4.01 -6.66 13.15
CA LEU A 73 5.08 -7.61 12.84
C LEU A 73 6.45 -6.93 12.76
N GLN A 74 6.55 -5.76 12.12
CA GLN A 74 7.80 -5.00 12.06
C GLN A 74 8.29 -4.62 13.46
N ILE A 75 7.43 -4.03 14.30
CA ILE A 75 7.77 -3.63 15.67
C ILE A 75 8.16 -4.85 16.52
N TYR A 76 7.43 -5.95 16.40
CA TYR A 76 7.70 -7.20 17.11
C TYR A 76 9.07 -7.80 16.76
N PHE A 77 9.40 -7.85 15.46
CA PHE A 77 10.69 -8.37 15.02
C PHE A 77 11.85 -7.44 15.41
N HIS A 78 11.68 -6.11 15.29
CA HIS A 78 12.70 -5.16 15.77
C HIS A 78 12.89 -5.24 17.28
N TYR A 79 11.81 -5.49 18.02
CA TYR A 79 11.87 -5.73 19.46
C TYR A 79 12.72 -6.98 19.77
N LEU A 80 12.45 -8.11 19.11
CA LEU A 80 13.17 -9.36 19.35
C LEU A 80 14.64 -9.28 18.93
N ALA A 81 14.92 -8.73 17.74
CA ALA A 81 16.29 -8.57 17.23
C ALA A 81 17.21 -7.82 18.20
N ARG A 82 16.64 -6.93 19.01
CA ARG A 82 17.39 -6.17 20.01
C ARG A 82 17.47 -6.90 21.35
N MET A 83 16.50 -7.73 21.71
CA MET A 83 16.58 -8.60 22.90
C MET A 83 17.68 -9.67 22.77
N ASP A 84 17.96 -10.15 21.55
CA ASP A 84 18.97 -11.17 21.28
C ASP A 84 20.42 -10.62 21.28
N ILE A 85 20.62 -9.32 21.52
CA ILE A 85 21.93 -8.68 21.67
C ILE A 85 22.24 -8.56 23.17
N LEU A 86 22.51 -9.68 23.84
CA LEU A 86 23.17 -9.71 25.15
C LEU A 86 24.60 -10.26 24.98
N PRO A 87 25.57 -9.71 25.73
CA PRO A 87 26.98 -9.75 25.39
C PRO A 87 27.56 -11.16 25.52
N LEU A 88 28.47 -11.50 24.61
CA LEU A 88 29.42 -12.60 24.80
C LEU A 88 30.03 -12.50 26.22
N PRO A 89 30.17 -13.61 26.96
CA PRO A 89 30.81 -13.57 28.26
C PRO A 89 32.23 -13.03 28.08
N ILE A 90 32.56 -11.95 28.80
CA ILE A 90 33.94 -11.48 28.93
C ILE A 90 34.69 -12.59 29.67
N SER A 91 35.36 -13.46 28.91
CA SER A 91 36.48 -14.24 29.39
C SER A 91 37.65 -13.27 29.56
N SER A 92 37.76 -12.67 30.73
CA SER A 92 39.04 -12.14 31.20
C SER A 92 39.20 -12.47 32.67
N THR A 93 39.92 -13.56 32.93
CA THR A 93 40.97 -13.56 33.94
C THR A 93 41.66 -12.21 33.92
N GLU A 94 41.37 -11.35 34.89
CA GLU A 94 42.36 -10.58 35.67
C GLU A 94 41.66 -9.59 36.60
N THR A 95 42.03 -9.73 37.86
CA THR A 95 41.76 -8.87 39.01
C THR A 95 42.09 -7.41 38.72
N SER A 96 41.09 -6.52 38.80
CA SER A 96 41.24 -5.14 39.29
C SER A 96 39.87 -4.51 39.59
N SER A 97 39.72 -4.08 40.84
CA SER A 97 38.56 -3.39 41.39
C SER A 97 38.46 -1.95 40.84
N SER A 98 37.54 -1.73 39.90
CA SER A 98 36.96 -0.42 39.62
C SER A 98 35.48 -0.62 39.33
N TYR A 99 34.63 -0.37 40.33
CA TYR A 99 33.18 -0.36 40.19
C TYR A 99 32.76 0.82 39.31
N LEU A 100 32.88 0.67 37.98
CA LEU A 100 32.18 1.53 37.04
C LEU A 100 30.70 1.16 37.16
N THR A 101 29.90 2.06 37.74
CA THR A 101 28.44 1.92 37.83
C THR A 101 27.88 1.84 36.41
N TYR A 102 27.68 0.64 35.89
CA TYR A 102 27.04 0.41 34.60
C TYR A 102 25.57 0.81 34.74
N THR A 103 25.25 2.06 34.39
CA THR A 103 23.88 2.53 34.28
C THR A 103 23.22 1.81 33.12
N ASN A 104 22.24 0.97 33.41
CA ASN A 104 21.43 0.26 32.41
C ASN A 104 20.62 1.27 31.58
N HIS A 105 21.22 1.87 30.55
CA HIS A 105 20.54 2.73 29.56
C HIS A 105 19.67 1.95 28.56
N TRP A 106 19.69 0.61 28.64
CA TRP A 106 18.95 -0.29 27.77
C TRP A 106 17.42 -0.07 27.73
N PRO A 107 16.72 0.13 28.87
CA PRO A 107 15.27 0.39 28.85
C PRO A 107 14.92 1.70 28.15
N LEU A 108 15.78 2.71 28.30
CA LEU A 108 15.60 4.04 27.69
C LEU A 108 15.78 3.99 26.17
N LEU A 109 16.82 3.30 25.69
CA LEU A 109 17.07 3.14 24.25
C LEU A 109 15.96 2.31 23.58
N LYS A 110 15.51 1.23 24.23
CA LYS A 110 14.41 0.38 23.77
C LYS A 110 13.10 1.17 23.62
N ASN A 111 12.71 1.93 24.65
CA ASN A 111 11.49 2.73 24.63
C ASN A 111 11.55 3.80 23.53
N ARG A 112 12.73 4.37 23.29
CA ARG A 112 12.95 5.33 22.21
C ARG A 112 12.75 4.72 20.82
N ILE A 113 13.31 3.55 20.54
CA ILE A 113 13.18 2.86 19.24
C ILE A 113 11.71 2.52 18.94
N ILE A 114 11.00 1.92 19.91
CA ILE A 114 9.59 1.57 19.75
C ILE A 114 8.76 2.84 19.52
N SER A 115 9.03 3.92 20.28
CA SER A 115 8.37 5.20 20.08
C SER A 115 8.60 5.74 18.66
N ILE A 116 9.84 5.70 18.14
CA ILE A 116 10.15 6.16 16.78
C ILE A 116 9.35 5.34 15.75
N MET A 117 9.32 4.01 15.86
CA MET A 117 8.56 3.17 14.94
C MET A 117 7.05 3.44 15.01
N ILE A 118 6.48 3.59 16.21
CA ILE A 118 5.06 3.94 16.37
C ILE A 118 4.77 5.28 15.69
N THR A 119 5.59 6.30 15.94
CA THR A 119 5.45 7.63 15.31
C THR A 119 5.60 7.54 13.80
N GLN A 120 6.53 6.73 13.29
CA GLN A 120 6.72 6.48 11.86
C GLN A 120 5.46 5.89 11.22
N TYR A 121 4.90 4.83 11.80
CA TYR A 121 3.71 4.17 11.28
C TYR A 121 2.46 5.05 11.39
N ALA A 122 2.33 5.82 12.46
CA ALA A 122 1.26 6.82 12.60
C ALA A 122 1.38 7.92 11.52
N CYS A 123 2.58 8.42 11.26
CA CYS A 123 2.84 9.41 10.21
C CYS A 123 2.50 8.86 8.82
N LYS A 124 2.97 7.64 8.48
CA LYS A 124 2.63 6.96 7.22
C LYS A 124 1.12 6.80 7.05
N PHE A 125 0.41 6.41 8.12
CA PHE A 125 -1.04 6.26 8.10
C PHE A 125 -1.74 7.58 7.78
N VAL A 126 -1.40 8.66 8.50
CA VAL A 126 -1.99 10.00 8.28
C VAL A 126 -1.67 10.51 6.88
N LEU A 127 -0.42 10.39 6.44
CA LEU A 127 0.02 10.82 5.10
C LEU A 127 -0.72 10.07 4.00
N LYS A 128 -0.98 8.77 4.16
CA LYS A 128 -1.75 8.01 3.18
C LYS A 128 -3.15 8.61 2.98
N TYR A 129 -3.85 9.00 4.05
CA TYR A 129 -5.18 9.60 3.92
C TYR A 129 -5.11 11.01 3.32
N LEU A 130 -4.15 11.82 3.77
CA LEU A 130 -3.96 13.18 3.26
C LEU A 130 -3.63 13.19 1.77
N LEU A 131 -2.63 12.40 1.33
CA LEU A 131 -2.21 12.35 -0.06
C LEU A 131 -3.30 11.78 -0.96
N LEU A 132 -4.04 10.77 -0.50
CA LEU A 132 -5.13 10.20 -1.27
C LEU A 132 -6.30 11.20 -1.41
N PHE A 133 -6.62 11.94 -0.34
CA PHE A 133 -7.60 13.03 -0.39
C PHE A 133 -7.20 14.10 -1.42
N LEU A 134 -5.94 14.55 -1.41
CA LEU A 134 -5.44 15.52 -2.38
C LEU A 134 -5.49 14.98 -3.82
N ASN A 135 -5.14 13.71 -4.02
CA ASN A 135 -5.24 13.06 -5.34
C ASN A 135 -6.68 13.02 -5.86
N PHE A 136 -7.64 12.64 -5.02
CA PHE A 136 -9.05 12.60 -5.43
C PHE A 136 -9.64 13.98 -5.68
N GLN A 137 -9.26 14.99 -4.90
CA GLN A 137 -9.63 16.38 -5.20
C GLN A 137 -9.13 16.80 -6.58
N PHE A 138 -7.88 16.45 -6.93
CA PHE A 138 -7.36 16.72 -8.27
C PHE A 138 -8.14 15.99 -9.37
N ILE A 139 -8.41 14.69 -9.19
CA ILE A 139 -9.18 13.89 -10.16
C ILE A 139 -10.58 14.48 -10.38
N ASP A 140 -11.31 14.76 -9.29
CA ASP A 140 -12.65 15.32 -9.33
C ASP A 140 -12.66 16.69 -10.05
N HIS A 141 -11.66 17.55 -9.79
CA HIS A 141 -11.54 18.84 -10.49
C HIS A 141 -11.22 18.72 -11.97
N VAL A 142 -10.33 17.80 -12.37
CA VAL A 142 -10.05 17.54 -13.80
C VAL A 142 -11.33 17.05 -14.50
N PHE A 143 -12.10 16.20 -13.84
CA PHE A 143 -13.34 15.66 -14.41
C PHE A 143 -14.38 16.76 -14.69
N ILE A 144 -14.58 17.69 -13.75
CA ILE A 144 -15.49 18.82 -13.95
C ILE A 144 -14.96 19.80 -15.00
N TRP A 145 -13.66 20.12 -14.95
CA TRP A 145 -13.06 21.08 -15.89
C TRP A 145 -13.15 20.61 -17.34
N THR A 146 -13.15 19.29 -17.55
CA THR A 146 -13.31 18.68 -18.87
C THR A 146 -14.77 18.48 -19.28
N GLY A 147 -15.72 19.04 -18.52
CA GLY A 147 -17.14 19.08 -18.87
C GLY A 147 -17.99 17.98 -18.24
N GLY A 148 -17.51 17.31 -17.20
CA GLY A 148 -18.29 16.31 -16.47
C GLY A 148 -19.33 16.95 -15.55
N GLU A 149 -20.55 16.40 -15.54
CA GLU A 149 -21.65 16.87 -14.70
C GLU A 149 -22.44 15.72 -14.04
N CYS A 150 -23.02 16.00 -12.86
CA CYS A 150 -23.86 15.04 -12.16
C CYS A 150 -25.32 15.22 -12.58
N SER A 151 -25.96 14.14 -13.02
CA SER A 151 -27.34 14.14 -13.51
C SER A 151 -28.38 14.46 -12.44
N SER A 152 -28.05 14.40 -11.14
CA SER A 152 -29.00 14.69 -10.06
C SER A 152 -29.28 16.19 -9.90
N GLY A 153 -28.61 17.06 -10.66
CA GLY A 153 -28.70 18.51 -10.53
C GLY A 153 -28.01 19.05 -9.28
N SER A 154 -27.36 18.19 -8.49
CA SER A 154 -26.52 18.65 -7.39
C SER A 154 -25.24 19.26 -7.95
N LYS A 155 -24.91 20.48 -7.53
CA LYS A 155 -23.63 21.16 -7.85
C LYS A 155 -22.44 20.51 -7.11
N THR A 156 -22.53 19.21 -6.82
CA THR A 156 -21.46 18.48 -6.14
C THR A 156 -20.25 18.36 -7.05
N THR A 157 -19.07 18.48 -6.49
CA THR A 157 -17.82 18.31 -7.22
C THR A 157 -17.28 16.89 -7.13
N SER A 158 -17.77 16.07 -6.20
CA SER A 158 -17.18 14.76 -5.92
C SER A 158 -17.94 13.61 -6.58
N ALA A 159 -17.20 12.78 -7.33
CA ALA A 159 -17.76 11.64 -8.04
C ALA A 159 -18.45 10.61 -7.13
N GLU A 160 -17.95 10.48 -5.90
CA GLU A 160 -18.52 9.63 -4.85
C GLU A 160 -19.87 10.17 -4.37
N LYS A 161 -19.95 11.48 -4.11
CA LYS A 161 -21.15 12.11 -3.55
C LYS A 161 -22.35 12.06 -4.49
N CYS A 162 -22.16 12.28 -5.78
CA CYS A 162 -23.25 12.14 -6.75
C CYS A 162 -23.74 10.69 -6.87
N ARG A 163 -22.86 9.69 -6.75
CA ARG A 163 -23.27 8.28 -6.69
C ARG A 163 -24.09 7.97 -5.44
N LEU A 164 -23.73 8.56 -4.30
CA LEU A 164 -24.54 8.46 -3.06
C LEU A 164 -25.92 9.10 -3.21
N GLU A 165 -26.05 10.13 -4.05
CA GLU A 165 -27.31 10.80 -4.37
C GLU A 165 -28.10 10.10 -5.50
N ASN A 166 -27.70 8.87 -5.90
CA ASN A 166 -28.25 8.12 -7.04
C ASN A 166 -28.17 8.86 -8.39
N GLY A 167 -27.31 9.89 -8.48
CA GLY A 167 -26.98 10.56 -9.73
C GLY A 167 -26.05 9.71 -10.59
N LYS A 168 -26.14 9.90 -11.90
CA LYS A 168 -25.17 9.39 -12.87
C LYS A 168 -24.27 10.53 -13.29
N TRP A 169 -22.97 10.26 -13.38
CA TRP A 169 -22.05 11.19 -14.01
C TRP A 169 -22.09 11.01 -15.51
N ASP A 170 -22.18 12.12 -16.23
CA ASP A 170 -22.12 12.14 -17.69
C ASP A 170 -21.06 13.15 -18.17
N GLY A 171 -20.47 12.86 -19.33
CA GLY A 171 -19.39 13.65 -19.91
C GLY A 171 -18.05 13.59 -19.15
N GLY A 172 -17.19 14.58 -19.41
CA GLY A 172 -15.89 14.74 -18.76
C GLY A 172 -14.83 13.69 -19.10
N PHE A 173 -13.61 13.93 -18.62
CA PHE A 173 -12.47 13.03 -18.74
C PHE A 173 -12.21 12.30 -17.41
N ASP A 174 -12.73 11.07 -17.27
CA ASP A 174 -12.75 10.31 -16.01
C ASP A 174 -11.43 9.57 -15.74
N ILE A 175 -10.45 10.24 -15.13
CA ILE A 175 -9.23 9.59 -14.65
C ILE A 175 -9.62 8.41 -13.75
N SER A 176 -9.09 7.22 -14.03
CA SER A 176 -9.51 6.01 -13.31
C SER A 176 -9.13 6.07 -11.82
N GLY A 177 -10.09 6.49 -11.00
CA GLY A 177 -9.96 6.54 -9.54
C GLY A 177 -9.71 5.15 -8.94
N HIS A 178 -10.19 4.10 -9.61
CA HIS A 178 -9.98 2.71 -9.20
C HIS A 178 -8.50 2.30 -9.30
N PHE A 179 -7.84 2.66 -10.42
CA PHE A 179 -6.39 2.51 -10.56
C PHE A 179 -5.64 3.35 -9.54
N CYS A 180 -5.95 4.64 -9.44
CA CYS A 180 -5.30 5.54 -8.50
C CYS A 180 -5.34 5.01 -7.06
N PHE A 181 -6.53 4.59 -6.62
CA PHE A 181 -6.74 4.11 -5.27
C PHE A 181 -6.07 2.76 -4.99
N LEU A 182 -6.36 1.73 -5.80
CA LEU A 182 -5.85 0.40 -5.54
C LEU A 182 -4.33 0.34 -5.72
N VAL A 183 -3.76 1.02 -6.71
CA VAL A 183 -2.30 1.12 -6.88
C VAL A 183 -1.68 1.81 -5.67
N SER A 184 -2.25 2.92 -5.19
CA SER A 184 -1.75 3.64 -4.00
C SER A 184 -1.66 2.72 -2.77
N ILE A 185 -2.79 2.10 -2.40
CA ILE A 185 -2.85 1.32 -1.16
C ILE A 185 -2.09 0.00 -1.25
N SER A 186 -2.06 -0.63 -2.43
CA SER A 186 -1.34 -1.89 -2.65
C SER A 186 0.17 -1.69 -2.68
N MET A 187 0.66 -0.62 -3.33
CA MET A 187 2.08 -0.30 -3.35
C MET A 187 2.63 0.02 -1.96
N ILE A 188 1.85 0.69 -1.10
CA ILE A 188 2.26 0.90 0.30
C ILE A 188 2.48 -0.45 1.00
N LEU A 189 1.56 -1.41 0.85
CA LEU A 189 1.73 -2.74 1.45
C LEU A 189 2.89 -3.52 0.84
N TRP A 190 3.13 -3.42 -0.48
CA TRP A 190 4.31 -4.02 -1.12
C TRP A 190 5.61 -3.48 -0.54
N MET A 191 5.69 -2.16 -0.32
CA MET A 191 6.86 -1.53 0.30
C MET A 191 7.05 -2.00 1.74
N GLU A 192 5.99 -2.09 2.54
CA GLU A 192 6.07 -2.63 3.91
C GLU A 192 6.49 -4.11 3.95
N LEU A 193 5.96 -4.94 3.04
CA LEU A 193 6.40 -6.33 2.90
C LEU A 193 7.86 -6.44 2.48
N HIS A 194 8.32 -5.55 1.58
CA HIS A 194 9.72 -5.50 1.17
C HIS A 194 10.62 -5.14 2.36
N LEU A 195 10.29 -4.08 3.10
CA LEU A 195 11.05 -3.66 4.28
C LEU A 195 11.10 -4.75 5.35
N PHE A 196 9.96 -5.36 5.67
CA PHE A 196 9.90 -6.47 6.63
C PHE A 196 10.75 -7.66 6.19
N SER A 197 10.56 -8.12 4.95
CA SER A 197 11.28 -9.29 4.44
C SER A 197 12.78 -9.05 4.30
N ARG A 198 13.19 -7.83 3.94
CA ARG A 198 14.61 -7.41 3.94
C ARG A 198 15.20 -7.41 5.33
N PHE A 199 14.46 -6.91 6.33
CA PHE A 199 14.90 -6.87 7.72
C PHE A 199 15.11 -8.28 8.29
N VAL A 200 14.12 -9.17 8.14
CA VAL A 200 14.23 -10.57 8.58
C VAL A 200 15.42 -11.29 7.93
N GLN A 201 15.72 -10.97 6.67
CA GLN A 201 16.88 -11.51 5.95
C GLN A 201 18.21 -10.96 6.46
N ALA A 202 18.28 -9.65 6.74
CA ALA A 202 19.50 -8.99 7.18
C ALA A 202 19.91 -9.40 8.59
N GLU A 203 18.94 -9.56 9.49
CA GLU A 203 19.16 -9.96 10.90
C GLU A 203 19.09 -11.49 11.09
N ASP A 204 19.05 -12.28 10.01
CA ASP A 204 18.93 -13.75 10.00
C ASP A 204 17.82 -14.33 10.91
N MET A 205 16.71 -13.61 11.06
CA MET A 205 15.63 -13.95 11.99
C MET A 205 14.62 -14.97 11.42
N PHE A 206 15.03 -15.86 10.52
CA PHE A 206 14.12 -16.85 9.93
C PHE A 206 13.54 -17.81 10.98
N TRP A 207 14.29 -18.08 12.05
CA TRP A 207 13.90 -18.96 13.15
C TRP A 207 12.71 -18.44 13.96
N VAL A 208 12.50 -17.11 14.00
CA VAL A 208 11.36 -16.45 14.66
C VAL A 208 10.06 -16.58 13.84
N VAL A 209 10.15 -16.92 12.54
CA VAL A 209 9.00 -16.97 11.62
C VAL A 209 8.14 -18.23 11.85
N ASN A 210 7.26 -18.12 12.83
CA ASN A 210 6.28 -19.15 13.21
C ASN A 210 5.05 -19.20 12.27
N LYS A 211 4.11 -20.11 12.54
CA LYS A 211 2.89 -20.30 11.72
C LYS A 211 2.01 -19.05 11.67
N TRP A 212 1.91 -18.28 12.75
CA TRP A 212 1.10 -17.05 12.82
C TRP A 212 1.66 -15.94 11.93
N VAL A 213 2.98 -15.73 11.97
CA VAL A 213 3.66 -14.76 11.08
C VAL A 213 3.43 -15.15 9.62
N ARG A 214 3.57 -16.44 9.28
CA ARG A 214 3.32 -16.92 7.90
C ARG A 214 1.87 -16.70 7.48
N ALA A 215 0.91 -16.97 8.36
CA ALA A 215 -0.51 -16.76 8.08
C ALA A 215 -0.83 -15.27 7.84
N CYS A 216 -0.30 -14.38 8.68
CA CYS A 216 -0.47 -12.93 8.51
C CYS A 216 0.09 -12.45 7.15
N LEU A 217 1.32 -12.84 6.81
CA LEU A 217 1.92 -12.50 5.51
C LEU A 217 1.14 -13.09 4.33
N ALA A 218 0.63 -14.32 4.47
CA ALA A 218 -0.17 -14.96 3.44
C ALA A 218 -1.51 -14.23 3.22
N ILE A 219 -2.18 -13.76 4.28
CA ILE A 219 -3.41 -12.97 4.18
C ILE A 219 -3.14 -11.66 3.43
N VAL A 220 -2.09 -10.93 3.80
CA VAL A 220 -1.72 -9.69 3.09
C VAL A 220 -1.43 -9.96 1.61
N CYS A 221 -0.66 -11.00 1.31
CA CYS A 221 -0.35 -11.38 -0.07
C CYS A 221 -1.61 -11.78 -0.85
N ALA A 222 -2.54 -12.51 -0.22
CA ALA A 222 -3.79 -12.91 -0.85
C ALA A 222 -4.65 -11.69 -1.23
N VAL A 223 -4.77 -10.70 -0.34
CA VAL A 223 -5.49 -9.45 -0.66
C VAL A 223 -4.79 -8.68 -1.79
N LEU A 224 -3.46 -8.61 -1.80
CA LEU A 224 -2.70 -7.98 -2.88
C LEU A 224 -2.95 -8.66 -4.23
N VAL A 225 -2.99 -10.00 -4.27
CA VAL A 225 -3.32 -10.76 -5.47
C VAL A 225 -4.75 -10.47 -5.93
N ILE A 226 -5.72 -10.40 -5.00
CA ILE A 226 -7.11 -10.03 -5.34
C ILE A 226 -7.17 -8.63 -5.97
N TRP A 227 -6.47 -7.64 -5.40
CA TRP A 227 -6.40 -6.30 -5.98
C TRP A 227 -5.74 -6.28 -7.36
N ILE A 228 -4.69 -7.07 -7.58
CA ILE A 228 -4.09 -7.25 -8.91
C ILE A 228 -5.11 -7.82 -9.89
N CYS A 229 -5.89 -8.84 -9.50
CA CYS A 229 -6.95 -9.40 -10.35
C CYS A 229 -8.05 -8.39 -10.68
N ILE A 230 -8.49 -7.59 -9.70
CA ILE A 230 -9.48 -6.53 -9.93
C ILE A 230 -8.92 -5.50 -10.93
N LEU A 231 -7.67 -5.08 -10.76
CA LEU A 231 -7.03 -4.14 -11.67
C LEU A 231 -6.84 -4.71 -13.09
N TRP A 232 -6.65 -6.02 -13.26
CA TRP A 232 -6.69 -6.63 -14.59
C TRP A 232 -8.05 -6.47 -15.27
N VAL A 233 -9.14 -6.68 -14.52
CA VAL A 233 -10.49 -6.45 -15.03
C VAL A 233 -10.67 -4.98 -15.41
N THR A 234 -10.24 -4.04 -14.57
CA THR A 234 -10.27 -2.61 -14.90
C THR A 234 -9.41 -2.29 -16.13
N ALA A 235 -8.22 -2.86 -16.24
CA ALA A 235 -7.28 -2.60 -17.34
C ALA A 235 -7.84 -3.01 -18.71
N ILE A 236 -8.56 -4.13 -18.77
CA ILE A 236 -9.07 -4.69 -20.02
C ILE A 236 -10.43 -4.08 -20.38
N TYR A 237 -11.34 -3.98 -19.40
CA TYR A 237 -12.75 -3.79 -19.66
C TYR A 237 -13.24 -2.34 -19.46
N TYR A 238 -12.64 -1.57 -18.57
CA TYR A 238 -13.19 -0.28 -18.14
C TYR A 238 -12.26 0.86 -18.54
N HIS A 239 -12.76 2.09 -18.72
CA HIS A 239 -11.98 3.30 -19.03
C HIS A 239 -11.22 3.29 -20.36
N THR A 240 -10.89 4.49 -20.85
CA THR A 240 -9.97 4.67 -21.97
C THR A 240 -8.52 4.43 -21.56
N ILE A 241 -7.62 4.28 -22.55
CA ILE A 241 -6.20 4.02 -22.28
C ILE A 241 -5.58 5.17 -21.48
N LEU A 242 -5.90 6.41 -21.83
CA LEU A 242 -5.32 7.60 -21.20
C LEU A 242 -5.77 7.72 -19.73
N GLU A 243 -7.05 7.46 -19.45
CA GLU A 243 -7.61 7.43 -18.10
C GLU A 243 -6.94 6.39 -17.19
N LYS A 244 -6.62 5.21 -17.73
CA LYS A 244 -5.89 4.14 -17.02
C LYS A 244 -4.46 4.55 -16.71
N VAL A 245 -3.77 5.13 -17.70
CA VAL A 245 -2.36 5.58 -17.55
C VAL A 245 -2.28 6.65 -16.48
N LEU A 246 -3.12 7.68 -16.54
CA LEU A 246 -3.14 8.74 -15.54
C LEU A 246 -3.55 8.23 -14.16
N GLY A 247 -4.57 7.37 -14.08
CA GLY A 247 -4.97 6.74 -12.81
C GLY A 247 -3.81 5.96 -12.18
N CYS A 248 -3.07 5.20 -12.98
CA CYS A 248 -1.91 4.44 -12.51
C CYS A 248 -0.77 5.35 -12.04
N LEU A 249 -0.43 6.40 -12.81
CA LEU A 249 0.60 7.38 -12.43
C LEU A 249 0.25 8.10 -11.12
N MET A 250 -1.00 8.54 -10.96
CA MET A 250 -1.46 9.16 -9.73
C MET A 250 -1.41 8.18 -8.56
N GLY A 251 -1.69 6.90 -8.80
CA GLY A 251 -1.57 5.85 -7.80
C GLY A 251 -0.15 5.67 -7.23
N PHE A 252 0.89 6.05 -7.97
CA PHE A 252 2.27 6.01 -7.47
C PHE A 252 2.63 7.21 -6.60
N ILE A 253 1.86 8.30 -6.59
CA ILE A 253 2.18 9.52 -5.82
C ILE A 253 2.29 9.21 -4.32
N CYS A 254 1.29 8.54 -3.75
CA CYS A 254 1.26 8.17 -2.33
C CYS A 254 2.50 7.36 -1.89
N PRO A 255 2.79 6.18 -2.48
CA PRO A 255 3.93 5.37 -2.07
C PRO A 255 5.28 6.03 -2.37
N VAL A 256 5.43 6.74 -3.49
CA VAL A 256 6.69 7.45 -3.81
C VAL A 256 6.97 8.53 -2.78
N PHE A 257 5.95 9.32 -2.42
CA PHE A 257 6.12 10.35 -1.41
C PHE A 257 6.53 9.75 -0.06
N ILE A 258 5.80 8.75 0.43
CA ILE A 258 6.02 8.17 1.76
C ILE A 258 7.37 7.42 1.88
N TYR A 259 7.79 6.69 0.85
CA TYR A 259 8.95 5.80 0.94
C TYR A 259 10.22 6.32 0.27
N HIS A 260 10.12 7.30 -0.63
CA HIS A 260 11.29 7.83 -1.34
C HIS A 260 11.56 9.31 -1.09
N ILE A 261 10.53 10.12 -0.86
CA ILE A 261 10.68 11.56 -0.61
C ILE A 261 10.80 11.83 0.89
N LEU A 262 9.86 11.33 1.69
CA LEU A 262 9.79 11.57 3.13
C LEU A 262 11.09 11.23 3.89
N PRO A 263 11.76 10.08 3.64
CA PRO A 263 12.99 9.75 4.36
C PRO A 263 14.19 10.63 3.99
N LYS A 264 14.14 11.36 2.86
CA LYS A 264 15.22 12.25 2.40
C LYS A 264 15.11 13.66 3.00
N ILE A 265 14.00 13.99 3.65
CA ILE A 265 13.81 15.27 4.31
C ILE A 265 14.57 15.21 5.64
N GLY A 266 15.75 15.84 5.71
CA GLY A 266 16.71 15.66 6.81
C GLY A 266 16.15 15.95 8.21
N ILE A 267 15.29 16.96 8.34
CA ILE A 267 14.60 17.27 9.61
C ILE A 267 13.77 16.07 10.06
N LEU A 268 13.01 15.48 9.13
CA LEU A 268 12.05 14.43 9.43
C LEU A 268 12.70 13.05 9.56
N HIS A 269 13.83 12.83 8.88
CA HIS A 269 14.62 11.61 8.97
C HIS A 269 14.98 11.28 10.43
N ASN A 270 15.51 12.27 11.15
CA ASN A 270 15.98 12.11 12.53
C ASN A 270 14.86 11.86 13.55
N TYR A 271 13.61 12.21 13.23
CA TYR A 271 12.46 12.02 14.13
C TYR A 271 11.59 10.81 13.77
N LEU A 272 11.54 10.40 12.49
CA LEU A 272 10.65 9.36 12.01
C LEU A 272 11.33 8.06 11.60
N TYR A 273 12.65 8.04 11.40
CA TYR A 273 13.34 6.87 10.88
C TYR A 273 14.48 6.48 11.83
N LEU A 274 14.70 5.17 11.93
CA LEU A 274 15.85 4.54 12.61
C LEU A 274 17.04 4.45 11.67
#